data_AF-A0A2Z2P6R0-F1
#
_entry.id   AF-A0A2Z2P6R0-F1
#
_cell.length_a   1.000
_cell.length_b   1.000
_cell.length_c   1.000
_cell.angle_alpha   90.00
_cell.angle_beta   90.00
_cell.angle_gamma   90.00
#
_symmetry.space_group_name_H-M   'P 1'
#
loop_
_entity.id
_entity.type
_entity.pdbx_description
1 polymer ?
#
loop_
_entity_poly.entity_id
_entity_poly.type
_entity_poly.pdbx_seq_one_letter_code
_entity_poly.pdbx_strand_id
1 'polypeptide(L)'
;MIDARVFDDISKSLGKLLPPGVSDLKEDFERNAKSAVQSALGNLDLVTREEFDVQTAVLRKTRQQLKDLEARISELEPAAVDVDKSSTTD
;
A
#
# COMPACT_ATOMS: atom_id res chain seq x y z
N MET A 1 -4.34 -3.11 0.42
CA MET A 1 -5.73 -2.67 0.17
C MET A 1 -6.63 -3.60 0.97
N ILE A 2 -7.51 -3.08 1.82
CA ILE A 2 -8.46 -3.96 2.53
C ILE A 2 -9.55 -4.33 1.52
N ASP A 3 -9.49 -5.58 1.05
CA ASP A 3 -10.43 -6.13 0.09
C ASP A 3 -11.76 -6.44 0.76
N ALA A 4 -12.87 -6.31 0.02
CA ALA A 4 -14.20 -6.77 0.46
C ALA A 4 -14.19 -8.26 0.86
N ARG A 5 -13.29 -9.04 0.25
CA ARG A 5 -13.02 -10.45 0.59
C ARG A 5 -12.60 -10.65 2.06
N VAL A 6 -11.83 -9.71 2.62
CA VAL A 6 -11.40 -9.76 4.02
C VAL A 6 -12.59 -9.59 4.95
N PHE A 7 -13.53 -8.70 4.60
CA PHE A 7 -14.79 -8.55 5.34
C PHE A 7 -15.66 -9.79 5.24
N ASP A 8 -15.81 -10.38 4.05
CA ASP A 8 -16.57 -11.62 3.86
C ASP A 8 -15.99 -12.79 4.65
N ASP A 9 -14.66 -12.91 4.71
CA ASP A 9 -13.98 -13.97 5.46
C ASP A 9 -14.10 -13.78 6.97
N ILE A 10 -14.07 -12.54 7.45
CA ILE A 10 -14.34 -12.20 8.86
C ILE A 10 -15.79 -12.54 9.20
N SER A 11 -16.77 -12.12 8.39
CA SER A 11 -18.19 -12.42 8.59
C SER A 11 -18.46 -13.92 8.58
N LYS A 12 -17.86 -14.68 7.66
CA LYS A 12 -17.96 -16.15 7.63
C LYS A 12 -17.31 -16.81 8.84
N SER A 13 -16.18 -16.30 9.32
CA SER A 13 -15.48 -16.85 10.47
C SER A 13 -16.23 -16.59 11.77
N LEU A 14 -16.78 -15.38 11.93
CA LEU A 14 -17.72 -15.04 13.01
C LEU A 14 -18.99 -15.90 12.96
N GLY A 15 -19.54 -16.12 11.76
CA GLY A 15 -20.70 -16.98 11.56
C GLY A 15 -20.48 -18.45 11.97
N LYS A 16 -19.24 -18.96 11.86
CA LYS A 16 -18.86 -20.32 12.29
C LYS A 16 -18.67 -20.47 13.80
N LEU A 17 -18.47 -19.37 14.52
CA LEU A 17 -18.31 -19.36 15.98
C LEU A 17 -19.66 -19.25 16.72
N LEU A 18 -20.75 -19.03 16.00
CA LEU A 18 -22.10 -18.98 16.57
C LEU A 18 -22.64 -20.39 16.89
N PRO A 19 -23.11 -20.65 18.12
CA PRO A 19 -23.69 -21.93 18.50
C PRO A 19 -24.92 -22.31 17.66
N PRO A 20 -25.12 -23.59 17.32
CA PRO A 20 -26.34 -24.04 16.66
C PRO A 20 -27.52 -23.90 17.63
N GLY A 21 -28.44 -22.96 17.36
CA GLY A 21 -29.64 -22.72 18.17
C GLY A 21 -29.99 -21.25 18.44
N VAL A 22 -29.15 -20.30 18.02
CA VAL A 22 -29.33 -18.85 18.24
C VAL A 22 -29.60 -18.05 16.95
N SER A 23 -30.41 -18.60 16.04
CA SER A 23 -30.76 -17.95 14.76
C SER A 23 -31.32 -16.54 14.94
N ASP A 24 -32.08 -16.28 16.01
CA ASP A 24 -32.70 -14.98 16.28
C ASP A 24 -31.72 -13.97 16.90
N LEU A 25 -30.65 -14.45 17.57
CA LEU A 25 -29.56 -13.62 18.11
C LEU A 25 -28.42 -13.44 17.10
N LYS A 26 -28.45 -14.16 15.97
CA LYS A 26 -27.44 -14.07 14.92
C LYS A 26 -27.37 -12.67 14.34
N GLU A 27 -28.50 -12.04 14.09
CA GLU A 27 -28.56 -10.70 13.48
C GLU A 27 -27.99 -9.63 14.42
N ASP A 28 -28.30 -9.71 15.72
CA ASP A 28 -27.73 -8.81 16.74
C ASP A 28 -26.23 -9.04 16.94
N PHE A 29 -25.77 -10.30 16.90
CA PHE A 29 -24.34 -10.62 16.97
C PHE A 29 -23.60 -10.12 15.73
N GLU A 30 -24.15 -10.33 14.54
CA GLU A 30 -23.59 -9.85 13.28
C GLU A 30 -23.50 -8.33 13.25
N ARG A 31 -24.53 -7.62 13.71
CA ARG A 31 -24.53 -6.16 13.84
C ARG A 31 -23.44 -5.66 14.80
N ASN A 32 -23.32 -6.29 15.97
CA ASN A 32 -22.29 -5.93 16.95
C ASN A 32 -20.88 -6.22 16.45
N ALA A 33 -20.67 -7.37 15.80
CA ALA A 33 -19.39 -7.73 15.23
C ALA A 33 -18.98 -6.79 14.08
N LYS A 34 -19.93 -6.42 13.20
CA LYS A 34 -19.71 -5.42 12.16
C LYS A 34 -19.30 -4.06 12.76
N SER A 35 -19.99 -3.61 13.81
CA SER A 35 -19.65 -2.36 14.50
C SER A 35 -18.28 -2.42 15.16
N ALA A 36 -17.91 -3.55 15.79
CA ALA A 36 -16.60 -3.74 16.40
C ALA A 36 -15.47 -3.73 15.35
N VAL A 37 -15.68 -4.39 14.21
CA VAL A 37 -14.74 -4.38 13.08
C VAL A 37 -14.61 -2.98 12.48
N GLN A 38 -15.72 -2.26 12.29
CA GLN A 38 -15.69 -0.87 11.81
C GLN A 38 -14.94 0.05 12.76
N SER A 39 -15.16 -0.07 14.08
CA SER A 39 -14.42 0.70 15.09
C SER A 39 -12.94 0.31 15.14
N ALA A 40 -12.61 -0.98 15.06
CA ALA A 40 -11.22 -1.45 15.03
C ALA A 40 -10.46 -0.97 13.80
N LEU A 41 -11.13 -0.96 12.63
CA LEU A 41 -10.58 -0.40 11.40
C LEU A 41 -10.43 1.13 11.49
N GLY A 42 -11.40 1.84 12.08
CA GLY A 42 -11.28 3.28 12.34
C GLY A 42 -10.16 3.66 13.31
N ASN A 43 -9.76 2.74 14.20
CA ASN A 43 -8.64 2.91 15.13
C ASN A 43 -7.28 2.50 14.54
N LEU A 44 -7.23 1.85 13.38
CA LEU A 44 -5.99 1.68 12.63
C LEU A 44 -5.72 2.99 11.89
N ASP A 45 -4.44 3.38 11.76
CA ASP A 45 -3.99 4.54 10.97
C ASP A 45 -4.24 4.29 9.46
N LEU A 46 -5.50 4.16 9.08
CA LEU A 46 -5.94 3.89 7.73
C LEU A 46 -5.81 5.18 6.93
N VAL A 47 -4.83 5.19 6.03
CA VAL A 47 -4.72 6.21 5.01
C VAL A 47 -5.90 6.03 4.05
N THR A 48 -6.64 7.10 3.78
CA THR A 48 -7.76 7.02 2.84
C THR A 48 -7.24 6.66 1.44
N ARG A 49 -8.10 6.11 0.59
CA ARG A 49 -7.73 5.77 -0.79
C ARG A 49 -7.23 7.01 -1.55
N GLU A 50 -7.86 8.15 -1.33
CA GLU A 50 -7.50 9.42 -1.95
C GLU A 50 -6.09 9.87 -1.54
N GLU A 51 -5.77 9.83 -0.25
CA GLU A 51 -4.44 10.16 0.27
C GLU A 51 -3.35 9.18 -0.23
N PHE A 52 -3.67 7.88 -0.33
CA PHE A 52 -2.76 6.90 -0.93
C PHE A 52 -2.46 7.20 -2.40
N ASP A 53 -3.51 7.52 -3.17
CA ASP A 53 -3.39 7.86 -4.58
C ASP A 53 -2.57 9.15 -4.78
N VAL A 54 -2.77 10.15 -3.91
CA VAL A 54 -1.97 11.39 -3.89
C VAL A 54 -0.49 11.10 -3.61
N GLN A 55 -0.17 10.32 -2.57
CA GLN A 55 1.22 9.97 -2.26
C GLN A 55 1.88 9.18 -3.40
N THR A 56 1.14 8.26 -4.02
CA THR A 56 1.61 7.51 -5.19
C THR A 56 1.88 8.44 -6.37
N ALA A 57 1.01 9.43 -6.61
CA ALA A 57 1.20 10.42 -7.65
C ALA A 57 2.44 11.30 -7.41
N VAL A 58 2.68 11.71 -6.16
CA VAL A 58 3.89 12.44 -5.76
C VAL A 58 5.14 11.60 -6.02
N LEU A 59 5.16 10.34 -5.58
CA LEU A 59 6.29 9.44 -5.80
C LEU A 59 6.56 9.17 -7.29
N ARG A 60 5.51 9.08 -8.10
CA ARG A 60 5.67 8.95 -9.56
C ARG A 60 6.30 10.20 -10.16
N LYS A 61 5.87 11.39 -9.72
CA LYS A 61 6.43 12.66 -10.18
C LYS A 61 7.90 12.80 -9.79
N THR A 62 8.26 12.47 -8.55
CA THR A 62 9.67 12.54 -8.11
C THR A 62 10.55 11.57 -8.89
N ARG A 63 10.09 10.35 -9.16
CA ARG A 63 10.81 9.40 -10.03
C ARG A 63 11.02 9.93 -11.45
N GLN A 64 10.02 10.62 -12.01
CA GLN A 64 10.17 11.23 -13.33
C GLN A 64 11.24 12.33 -13.31
N GLN A 65 11.14 13.25 -12.33
CA GLN A 65 12.12 14.33 -12.18
C GLN A 65 13.54 13.81 -11.93
N LEU A 66 13.67 12.71 -11.18
CA LEU A 66 14.96 12.06 -10.93
C LEU A 66 15.56 11.53 -12.22
N LYS A 67 14.77 10.81 -13.05
CA LYS A 67 15.22 10.33 -14.37
C LYS A 67 15.62 11.47 -15.31
N ASP A 68 14.86 12.55 -15.33
CA ASP A 68 15.17 13.72 -16.17
C ASP A 68 16.49 14.37 -15.74
N LEU A 69 16.74 14.42 -14.42
CA LEU A 69 17.98 14.94 -13.87
C LEU A 69 19.17 14.00 -14.12
N GLU A 70 18.99 12.68 -14.00
CA GLU A 70 19.98 11.66 -14.38
C GLU A 70 20.36 11.78 -15.85
N ALA A 71 19.38 11.93 -16.74
CA ALA A 71 19.63 12.12 -18.17
C ALA A 71 20.43 13.40 -18.43
N ARG A 72 20.04 14.51 -17.78
CA ARG A 72 20.75 15.78 -17.90
C ARG A 72 22.17 15.71 -17.36
N ILE A 73 22.40 14.97 -16.27
CA ILE A 73 23.75 14.72 -15.75
C ILE A 73 24.53 13.88 -16.76
N SER A 74 23.97 12.81 -17.31
CA SER A 74 24.64 11.97 -18.33
C SER A 74 25.00 12.74 -19.60
N GLU A 75 24.22 13.76 -19.98
CA GLU A 75 24.51 14.62 -21.14
C GLU A 75 25.60 15.67 -20.85
N LEU A 76 25.73 16.08 -19.58
CA LEU A 76 26.65 17.12 -19.13
C LEU A 76 27.94 16.57 -18.51
N GLU A 77 27.94 15.30 -18.11
CA GLU A 77 29.15 14.57 -17.80
C GLU A 77 29.98 14.53 -19.10
N PRO A 78 31.17 15.17 -19.13
CA PRO A 78 32.08 14.95 -20.24
C PRO A 78 32.36 13.44 -20.31
N ALA A 79 32.83 12.95 -21.45
CA ALA A 79 33.34 11.59 -21.63
C ALA A 79 34.58 11.30 -20.74
N ALA A 80 34.47 11.52 -19.43
CA ALA A 80 35.50 11.50 -18.41
C ALA A 80 35.63 10.13 -17.75
N VAL A 81 34.98 9.11 -18.30
CA VAL A 81 35.24 7.71 -17.96
C VAL A 81 36.35 7.10 -18.85
N ASP A 82 36.85 7.83 -19.87
CA ASP A 82 37.93 7.33 -20.74
C ASP A 82 39.36 7.78 -20.33
N VAL A 83 39.53 8.35 -19.12
CA VAL A 83 40.86 8.83 -18.64
C VAL A 83 41.59 7.80 -17.76
N ASP A 84 40.96 6.68 -17.37
CA ASP A 84 41.54 5.71 -16.41
C ASP A 84 42.15 4.44 -17.07
N LYS A 85 42.35 4.40 -18.40
CA LYS A 85 42.92 3.22 -19.10
C LYS A 85 44.30 3.40 -19.73
N SER A 86 44.91 4.59 -19.68
CA SER A 86 46.20 4.84 -20.36
C SER A 86 47.41 5.04 -19.45
N SER A 87 47.29 4.90 -18.11
CA SER A 87 48.41 5.15 -17.18
C SER A 87 48.95 3.92 -16.43
N THR A 88 48.66 2.69 -16.88
CA THR A 88 49.21 1.45 -16.27
C THR A 88 49.98 0.58 -17.26
N THR A 89 50.42 1.11 -18.40
CA THR A 89 51.36 0.39 -19.29
C THR A 89 52.33 1.35 -19.95
N ASP A 90 53.35 1.76 -19.19
CA ASP A 90 54.75 1.88 -19.62
C ASP A 90 55.65 2.01 -18.38
#